data_AF-A0A0Q7IVR0-F1
#
_entry.id   AF-A0A0Q7IVR0-F1
#
_cell.length_a   1.000
_cell.length_b   1.000
_cell.length_c   1.000
_cell.angle_alpha   90.00
_cell.angle_beta   90.00
_cell.angle_gamma   90.00
#
_symmetry.space_group_name_H-M   'P 1'
#
loop_
_entity.id
_entity.type
_entity.pdbx_description
1 polymer ?
#
loop_
_entity_poly.entity_id
_entity_poly.type
_entity_poly.pdbx_seq_one_letter_code
_entity_poly.pdbx_strand_id
1 'polypeptide(L)'
;MTQPKLSRRAIIAYNRFSKDLAALNYVLRKAKPTGMVGDLTLRQFNAICHAANRLFAREPAMPRFLWIDLERPLTVADFAILVSRLTAASLAFEERYEYLTRAPAPAPALDSDGFPSKHV
;
A
#
# COMPACT_ATOMS: atom_id res chain seq x y z
N MET A 1 -13.58 -18.62 10.54
CA MET A 1 -12.16 -18.24 10.42
C MET A 1 -12.01 -16.81 10.90
N THR A 2 -11.14 -16.56 11.88
CA THR A 2 -10.88 -15.22 12.43
C THR A 2 -10.21 -14.36 11.35
N GLN A 3 -10.84 -13.24 10.98
CA GLN A 3 -10.26 -12.30 10.01
C GLN A 3 -8.95 -11.69 10.57
N PRO A 4 -7.87 -11.59 9.76
CA PRO A 4 -6.54 -11.17 10.23
C PRO A 4 -6.51 -9.70 10.69
N LYS A 5 -6.35 -9.41 11.98
CA LYS A 5 -6.28 -8.00 12.43
C LYS A 5 -4.89 -7.40 12.22
N LEU A 6 -4.79 -6.25 11.55
CA LEU A 6 -3.55 -5.46 11.52
C LEU A 6 -3.29 -4.79 12.87
N SER A 7 -2.04 -4.85 13.32
CA SER A 7 -1.61 -4.06 14.47
C SER A 7 -1.56 -2.57 14.14
N ARG A 8 -1.75 -1.69 15.13
CA ARG A 8 -1.61 -0.23 14.97
C ARG A 8 -0.27 0.17 14.36
N ARG A 9 0.81 -0.54 14.71
CA ARG A 9 2.15 -0.31 14.13
C ARG A 9 2.19 -0.63 12.64
N ALA A 10 1.56 -1.72 12.21
CA ALA A 10 1.47 -2.09 10.81
C ALA A 10 0.66 -1.09 9.99
N ILE A 11 -0.44 -0.56 10.55
CA ILE A 11 -1.25 0.50 9.91
C ILE A 11 -0.42 1.77 9.70
N ILE A 12 0.32 2.22 10.74
CA ILE A 12 1.19 3.41 10.62
C ILE A 12 2.29 3.18 9.56
N ALA A 13 2.90 1.99 9.56
CA ALA A 13 3.90 1.62 8.56
C ALA A 13 3.33 1.62 7.14
N TYR A 14 2.12 1.05 6.97
CA TYR A 14 1.41 1.05 5.69
C TYR A 14 1.09 2.47 5.22
N ASN A 15 0.57 3.33 6.09
CA ASN A 15 0.23 4.71 5.73
C ASN A 15 1.45 5.52 5.28
N ARG A 16 2.63 5.26 5.87
CA ARG A 16 3.89 5.89 5.42
C ARG A 16 4.30 5.35 4.04
N PHE A 17 4.33 4.04 3.90
CA PHE A 17 4.63 3.36 2.63
C PHE A 17 3.70 3.83 1.48
N SER A 18 2.40 3.91 1.72
CA SER A 18 1.39 4.32 0.75
C SER A 18 1.62 5.77 0.28
N LYS A 19 2.00 6.68 1.18
CA LYS A 19 2.36 8.07 0.80
C LYS A 19 3.59 8.13 -0.09
N ASP A 20 4.64 7.38 0.24
CA ASP A 20 5.87 7.34 -0.57
C ASP A 20 5.60 6.76 -1.97
N LEU A 21 4.81 5.70 -2.04
CA LEU A 21 4.37 5.09 -3.29
C LEU A 21 3.48 6.03 -4.12
N ALA A 22 2.60 6.80 -3.47
CA ALA A 22 1.79 7.82 -4.14
C ALA A 22 2.66 8.94 -4.73
N ALA A 23 3.72 9.35 -4.04
CA ALA A 23 4.69 10.32 -4.55
C ALA A 23 5.41 9.80 -5.81
N LEU A 24 5.87 8.54 -5.81
CA LEU A 24 6.47 7.92 -7.00
C LEU A 24 5.49 7.87 -8.18
N ASN A 25 4.24 7.46 -7.92
CA ASN A 25 3.20 7.43 -8.94
C ASN A 25 2.88 8.84 -9.49
N TYR A 26 2.87 9.85 -8.63
CA TYR A 26 2.66 11.24 -9.04
C TYR A 26 3.75 11.69 -9.99
N VAL A 27 5.03 11.47 -9.65
CA VAL A 27 6.16 11.85 -10.50
C VAL A 27 6.08 11.17 -11.87
N LEU A 28 5.83 9.85 -11.88
CA LEU A 28 5.72 9.10 -13.14
C LEU A 28 4.57 9.58 -14.04
N ARG A 29 3.41 9.89 -13.46
CA ARG A 29 2.21 10.26 -14.22
C ARG A 29 2.15 11.73 -14.61
N LYS A 30 2.62 12.62 -13.73
CA LYS A 30 2.48 14.08 -13.91
C LYS A 30 3.74 14.72 -14.46
N ALA A 31 4.92 14.39 -13.91
CA ALA A 31 6.18 14.97 -14.37
C ALA A 31 6.68 14.31 -15.67
N LYS A 32 6.24 13.06 -15.95
CA LYS A 32 6.60 12.29 -17.15
C LYS A 32 8.11 12.34 -17.46
N PRO A 33 8.97 11.99 -16.49
CA PRO A 33 10.41 12.04 -16.70
C PRO A 33 10.81 11.10 -17.85
N THR A 34 11.92 11.42 -18.52
CA THR A 34 12.48 10.60 -19.61
C THR A 34 13.95 10.31 -19.34
N GLY A 35 14.48 9.28 -20.01
CA GLY A 35 15.89 8.89 -19.89
C GLY A 35 16.16 7.94 -18.72
N MET A 36 17.31 8.12 -18.07
CA MET A 36 17.78 7.29 -16.97
C MET A 36 17.25 7.77 -15.63
N VAL A 37 17.04 6.84 -14.71
CA VAL A 37 16.68 7.14 -13.32
C VAL A 37 17.93 7.41 -12.51
N GLY A 38 17.99 8.56 -11.84
CA GLY A 38 19.13 8.92 -11.01
C GLY A 38 19.23 8.10 -9.72
N ASP A 39 20.45 7.95 -9.21
CA ASP A 39 20.81 7.15 -8.04
C ASP A 39 19.99 7.46 -6.80
N LEU A 40 19.66 8.73 -6.57
CA LEU A 40 18.86 9.14 -5.41
C LEU A 40 17.46 8.49 -5.45
N THR A 41 16.83 8.48 -6.62
CA THR A 41 15.52 7.85 -6.84
C THR A 41 15.62 6.34 -6.66
N LEU A 42 16.69 5.71 -7.16
CA LEU A 42 16.92 4.27 -7.00
C LEU A 42 17.14 3.88 -5.54
N ARG A 43 17.91 4.66 -4.77
CA ARG A 43 18.09 4.47 -3.32
C ARG A 43 16.77 4.59 -2.57
N GLN A 44 15.96 5.59 -2.90
CA GLN A 44 14.64 5.77 -2.29
C GLN A 44 13.70 4.61 -2.62
N PHE A 45 13.72 4.14 -3.88
CA PHE A 45 12.94 2.98 -4.29
C PHE A 45 13.35 1.71 -3.54
N ASN A 46 14.65 1.47 -3.37
CA ASN A 46 15.15 0.34 -2.57
C ASN A 46 14.67 0.40 -1.11
N ALA A 47 14.65 1.59 -0.51
CA ALA A 47 14.11 1.79 0.84
C ALA A 47 12.61 1.45 0.92
N ILE A 48 11.83 1.84 -0.10
CA ILE A 48 10.41 1.53 -0.21
C ILE A 48 10.19 0.01 -0.40
N CYS A 49 10.97 -0.65 -1.27
CA CYS A 49 10.93 -2.10 -1.46
C CYS A 49 11.23 -2.85 -0.16
N HIS A 50 12.21 -2.39 0.62
CA HIS A 50 12.50 -2.95 1.92
C HIS A 50 11.35 -2.78 2.91
N ALA A 51 10.72 -1.61 2.96
CA ALA A 51 9.53 -1.37 3.79
C ALA A 51 8.36 -2.27 3.38
N ALA A 52 8.10 -2.39 2.07
CA ALA A 52 7.06 -3.24 1.52
C ALA A 52 7.30 -4.72 1.87
N ASN A 53 8.51 -5.23 1.66
CA ASN A 53 8.88 -6.60 2.01
C ASN A 53 8.67 -6.88 3.50
N ARG A 54 9.00 -5.94 4.39
CA ARG A 54 8.77 -6.10 5.83
C ARG A 54 7.29 -6.11 6.19
N LEU A 55 6.49 -5.27 5.53
CA LEU A 55 5.05 -5.19 5.77
C LEU A 55 4.33 -6.44 5.27
N PHE A 56 4.68 -6.88 4.06
CA PHE A 56 4.04 -7.99 3.38
C PHE A 56 4.60 -9.36 3.77
N ALA A 57 5.69 -9.43 4.52
CA ALA A 57 6.36 -10.69 4.88
C ALA A 57 5.45 -11.72 5.55
N ARG A 58 4.42 -11.27 6.28
CA ARG A 58 3.48 -12.12 7.01
C ARG A 58 2.24 -12.49 6.20
N GLU A 59 2.08 -11.91 5.01
CA GLU A 59 0.92 -12.14 4.16
C GLU A 59 1.18 -13.24 3.14
N PRO A 60 0.41 -14.34 3.16
CA PRO A 60 0.54 -15.38 2.15
C PRO A 60 0.14 -14.84 0.77
N ALA A 61 0.90 -15.22 -0.26
CA ALA A 61 0.72 -14.80 -1.66
C ALA A 61 1.01 -13.32 -1.98
N MET A 62 1.67 -12.59 -1.07
CA MET A 62 2.23 -11.28 -1.42
C MET A 62 3.60 -11.42 -2.12
N PRO A 63 3.88 -10.60 -3.15
CA PRO A 63 5.16 -10.64 -3.84
C PRO A 63 6.29 -10.12 -2.95
N ARG A 64 7.50 -10.63 -3.18
CA ARG A 64 8.75 -10.05 -2.67
C ARG A 64 9.41 -9.22 -3.74
N PHE A 65 9.91 -8.06 -3.35
CA PHE A 65 10.59 -7.12 -4.24
C PHE A 65 12.10 -7.27 -4.10
N LEU A 66 12.79 -7.32 -5.23
CA LEU A 66 14.24 -7.35 -5.29
C LEU A 66 14.80 -5.92 -5.18
N TRP A 67 16.01 -5.82 -4.68
CA TRP A 67 16.74 -4.57 -4.65
C TRP A 67 17.33 -4.29 -6.02
N ILE A 68 17.30 -3.03 -6.43
CA ILE A 68 17.93 -2.56 -7.65
C ILE A 68 19.41 -2.34 -7.38
N ASP A 69 20.24 -2.88 -8.27
CA ASP A 69 21.67 -2.61 -8.35
C ASP A 69 21.88 -1.16 -8.87
N LEU A 70 22.59 -0.34 -8.10
CA LEU A 70 22.81 1.07 -8.42
C LEU A 70 23.85 1.27 -9.52
N GLU A 71 24.69 0.27 -9.80
CA GLU A 71 25.70 0.35 -10.85
C GLU A 71 25.13 0.07 -12.24
N ARG A 72 23.89 -0.42 -12.30
CA ARG A 72 23.21 -0.75 -13.55
C ARG A 72 22.29 0.38 -13.98
N PRO A 73 22.43 0.87 -15.23
CA PRO A 73 21.54 1.88 -15.75
C PRO A 73 20.11 1.36 -15.77
N LEU A 74 19.20 2.07 -15.11
CA LEU A 74 17.77 1.79 -15.11
C LEU A 74 17.04 2.88 -15.89
N THR A 75 16.25 2.49 -16.89
CA THR A 75 15.42 3.46 -17.62
C THR A 75 14.19 3.85 -16.82
N VAL A 76 13.60 5.01 -17.13
CA VAL A 76 12.30 5.39 -16.56
C VAL A 76 11.21 4.36 -16.90
N ALA A 77 11.29 3.68 -18.05
CA ALA A 77 10.33 2.64 -18.42
C ALA A 77 10.40 1.43 -17.49
N ASP A 78 11.61 0.92 -17.22
CA ASP A 78 11.83 -0.18 -16.26
C ASP A 78 11.36 0.22 -14.86
N PHE A 79 11.69 1.45 -14.45
CA PHE A 79 11.27 1.99 -13.18
C PHE A 79 9.74 2.08 -13.06
N ALA A 80 9.05 2.51 -14.11
CA ALA A 80 7.59 2.58 -14.14
C ALA A 80 6.96 1.18 -14.01
N ILE A 81 7.54 0.15 -14.61
CA ILE A 81 7.11 -1.25 -14.44
C ILE A 81 7.25 -1.67 -12.98
N LEU A 82 8.40 -1.38 -12.36
CA LEU A 82 8.66 -1.73 -10.96
C LEU A 82 7.69 -1.02 -9.99
N VAL A 83 7.45 0.28 -10.18
CA VAL A 83 6.47 1.05 -9.39
C VAL A 83 5.06 0.52 -9.59
N SER A 84 4.70 0.13 -10.82
CA SER A 84 3.38 -0.45 -11.12
C SER A 84 3.17 -1.78 -10.40
N ARG A 85 4.18 -2.66 -10.36
CA ARG A 85 4.13 -3.92 -9.59
C ARG A 85 3.97 -3.69 -8.10
N LEU A 86 4.70 -2.70 -7.57
CA LEU A 86 4.60 -2.32 -6.15
C LEU A 86 3.20 -1.75 -5.84
N THR A 87 2.63 -0.98 -6.77
CA THR A 87 1.27 -0.45 -6.67
C THR A 87 0.22 -1.56 -6.68
N ALA A 88 0.33 -2.53 -7.59
CA ALA A 88 -0.56 -3.68 -7.62
C ALA A 88 -0.52 -4.49 -6.31
N ALA A 89 0.67 -4.69 -5.73
CA ALA A 89 0.79 -5.34 -4.44
C ALA A 89 0.14 -4.52 -3.31
N SER A 90 0.33 -3.19 -3.30
CA SER A 90 -0.33 -2.31 -2.33
C SER A 90 -1.84 -2.44 -2.38
N LEU A 91 -2.43 -2.47 -3.58
CA LEU A 91 -3.88 -2.66 -3.77
C LEU A 91 -4.34 -4.03 -3.27
N ALA A 92 -3.64 -5.10 -3.63
CA ALA A 92 -3.96 -6.45 -3.15
C ALA A 92 -3.86 -6.57 -1.61
N PHE A 93 -2.95 -5.82 -0.99
CA PHE A 93 -2.87 -5.72 0.47
C PHE A 93 -4.07 -4.95 1.03
N GLU A 94 -4.47 -3.82 0.44
CA GLU A 94 -5.65 -3.07 0.87
C GLU A 94 -6.94 -3.88 0.77
N GLU A 95 -7.17 -4.55 -0.36
CA GLU A 95 -8.36 -5.39 -0.58
C GLU A 95 -8.51 -6.46 0.51
N ARG A 96 -7.38 -7.06 0.95
CA ARG A 96 -7.38 -8.04 2.05
C ARG A 96 -7.77 -7.45 3.39
N TYR A 97 -7.56 -6.16 3.59
CA TYR A 97 -7.79 -5.46 4.85
C TYR A 97 -8.92 -4.43 4.78
N GLU A 98 -9.66 -4.38 3.68
CA GLU A 98 -10.74 -3.43 3.40
C GLU A 98 -11.83 -3.44 4.49
N TYR A 99 -12.06 -4.61 5.11
CA TYR A 99 -13.02 -4.73 6.20
C TYR A 99 -12.58 -4.01 7.50
N LEU A 100 -11.30 -3.64 7.65
CA LEU A 100 -10.82 -2.84 8.79
C LEU A 100 -11.10 -1.34 8.60
N THR A 101 -11.24 -0.88 7.36
CA THR A 101 -11.58 0.51 7.03
C THR A 101 -13.09 0.71 6.83
N ARG A 102 -13.84 -0.37 6.62
CA ARG A 102 -15.31 -0.34 6.63
C ARG A 102 -15.77 0.09 8.03
N ALA A 103 -16.40 1.27 8.11
CA ALA A 103 -17.03 1.72 9.35
C ALA A 103 -17.94 0.61 9.89
N PRO A 104 -17.98 0.37 11.22
CA PRO A 104 -18.94 -0.56 11.77
C PRO A 104 -20.33 -0.15 11.30
N ALA A 105 -21.17 -1.13 10.97
CA ALA A 105 -22.57 -0.86 10.63
C ALA A 105 -23.14 0.09 11.71
N PRO A 106 -23.87 1.15 11.32
CA PRO A 106 -24.46 2.05 12.29
C PRO A 106 -25.25 1.21 13.30
N ALA A 107 -25.09 1.50 14.59
CA ALA A 107 -25.88 0.85 15.61
C ALA A 107 -27.37 0.98 15.21
N PRO A 108 -28.20 -0.07 15.37
CA PRO A 108 -29.61 0.03 15.04
C PRO A 108 -30.18 1.24 15.77
N ALA A 109 -30.98 2.05 15.06
CA ALA A 109 -31.62 3.21 15.65
C ALA A 109 -32.40 2.74 16.88
N LEU A 110 -32.00 3.23 18.04
CA LEU A 110 -32.69 2.95 19.29
C LEU A 110 -33.97 3.79 19.31
N ASP A 111 -35.08 3.18 19.70
CA ASP A 111 -36.29 3.93 20.03
C ASP A 111 -36.09 4.79 21.29
N SER A 112 -37.12 5.55 21.69
CA SER A 112 -37.10 6.37 22.92
C SER A 112 -36.81 5.58 24.19
N ASP A 113 -36.99 4.26 24.14
CA ASP A 113 -36.90 3.35 25.27
C ASP A 113 -35.56 2.60 25.27
N GLY A 114 -34.67 2.88 24.31
CA GLY A 114 -33.34 2.29 24.21
C GLY A 114 -33.32 0.90 23.57
N PHE A 115 -34.38 0.48 22.89
CA PHE A 115 -34.46 -0.81 22.19
C PHE A 115 -34.26 -0.64 20.67
N PRO A 116 -33.77 -1.66 19.95
CA PRO A 116 -33.64 -1.61 18.50
C PRO A 116 -35.02 -1.40 17.84
N SER A 117 -35.16 -0.31 17.07
CA SER A 117 -36.43 0.02 16.40
C SER A 117 -36.89 -1.09 15.45
N LYS A 118 -38.13 -1.57 15.61
CA LYS A 118 -38.72 -2.68 14.82
C LYS A 118 -39.24 -2.25 13.44
N HIS A 119 -39.08 -0.98 13.06
CA HIS A 119 -39.57 -0.44 11.80
C HIS A 119 -38.40 -0.13 10.85
N VAL A 120 -38.11 -1.10 9.98
CA VAL A 120 -37.43 -0.91 8.69
C VAL A 120 -38.42 -1.34 7.61
#